data_AF-A0A3C2CWI3-F1
#
_entry.id   AF-A0A3C2CWI3-F1
#
_cell.length_a   1.000
_cell.length_b   1.000
_cell.length_c   1.000
_cell.angle_alpha   90.00
_cell.angle_beta   90.00
_cell.angle_gamma   90.00
#
_symmetry.space_group_name_H-M   'P 1'
#
loop_
_entity.id
_entity.type
_entity.pdbx_description
1 polymer ?
#
loop_
_entity_poly.entity_id
_entity_poly.type
_entity_poly.pdbx_seq_one_letter_code
_entity_poly.pdbx_strand_id
1 'polypeptide(L)'
;MKKSYELEDSFKNLNHIPRSQIQKRKTYENIVEARSHKAFQGINGNWAGFLLTISMVLIVSGFLYNQIFTPAISDQAIMSTDERIGQDDVIRTYLTKSDSDHYFELQSNLTRKGIVMQEGETWKVTVSKALNGMKLSDQVPLGKASYDLLVILDGRNAVKCKLWVIDNEVYLKKIKEEQYYKLDTLTASHITKTIEEITKQDSL
;
A
#
# COMPACT_ATOMS: atom_id res chain seq x y z
N MET A 1 6.00 -22.65 -47.91
CA MET A 1 5.92 -23.36 -49.21
C MET A 1 6.55 -24.75 -49.25
N LYS A 2 7.24 -25.27 -48.20
CA LYS A 2 7.87 -26.61 -48.25
C LYS A 2 6.90 -27.81 -48.03
N LYS A 3 5.78 -27.62 -47.32
CA LYS A 3 4.85 -28.72 -46.96
C LYS A 3 3.94 -29.22 -48.09
N SER A 4 3.79 -28.46 -49.18
CA SER A 4 2.95 -28.89 -50.33
C SER A 4 3.67 -29.90 -51.22
N TYR A 5 5.01 -29.82 -51.32
CA TYR A 5 5.81 -30.70 -52.17
C TYR A 5 5.94 -32.13 -51.62
N GLU A 6 6.01 -32.32 -50.30
CA GLU A 6 6.06 -33.67 -49.68
C GLU A 6 4.78 -34.50 -49.91
N LEU A 7 3.65 -33.82 -50.10
CA LEU A 7 2.36 -34.47 -50.40
C LEU A 7 2.32 -35.01 -51.82
N GLU A 8 2.90 -34.29 -52.78
CA GLU A 8 2.91 -34.67 -54.19
C GLU A 8 3.75 -35.94 -54.42
N ASP A 9 4.86 -36.08 -53.70
CA ASP A 9 5.67 -37.32 -53.70
C ASP A 9 5.00 -38.47 -52.96
N SER A 10 4.28 -38.20 -51.87
CA SER A 10 3.49 -39.22 -51.16
C SER A 10 2.34 -39.74 -52.04
N PHE A 11 1.73 -38.89 -52.86
CA PHE A 11 0.68 -39.28 -53.82
C PHE A 11 1.23 -40.06 -55.03
N LYS A 12 2.45 -39.76 -55.50
CA LYS A 12 3.11 -40.58 -56.53
C LYS A 12 3.27 -42.04 -56.09
N ASN A 13 3.57 -42.29 -54.82
CA ASN A 13 3.65 -43.65 -54.27
C ASN A 13 2.29 -44.37 -54.19
N LEU A 14 1.18 -43.65 -54.00
CA LEU A 14 -0.16 -44.25 -54.03
C LEU A 14 -0.66 -44.60 -55.44
N ASN A 15 0.02 -44.16 -56.51
CA ASN A 15 -0.40 -44.44 -57.88
C ASN A 15 -0.19 -45.90 -58.32
N HIS A 16 0.67 -46.66 -57.61
CA HIS A 16 0.95 -48.07 -57.87
C HIS A 16 -0.12 -49.04 -57.34
N ILE A 17 -1.11 -48.57 -56.56
CA ILE A 17 -2.19 -49.40 -56.08
C ILE A 17 -3.27 -49.48 -57.18
N PRO A 18 -3.67 -50.68 -57.66
CA PRO A 18 -4.62 -50.83 -58.75
C PRO A 18 -6.04 -50.50 -58.24
N ARG A 19 -6.40 -49.22 -58.31
CA ARG A 19 -7.73 -48.68 -57.96
C ARG A 19 -8.20 -47.75 -59.07
N SER A 20 -9.52 -47.65 -59.25
CA SER A 20 -10.09 -46.80 -60.28
C SER A 20 -9.79 -45.31 -60.00
N GLN A 21 -9.61 -44.53 -61.07
CA GLN A 21 -9.31 -43.09 -60.96
C GLN A 21 -10.39 -42.32 -60.19
N ILE A 22 -11.64 -42.82 -60.23
CA ILE A 22 -12.78 -42.26 -59.49
C ILE A 22 -12.61 -42.46 -57.98
N GLN A 23 -12.13 -43.63 -57.55
CA GLN A 23 -11.85 -43.88 -56.14
C GLN A 23 -10.70 -43.00 -55.63
N LYS A 24 -9.67 -42.75 -56.47
CA LYS A 24 -8.56 -41.86 -56.13
C LYS A 24 -9.03 -40.43 -55.92
N ARG A 25 -9.87 -39.90 -56.83
CA ARG A 25 -10.45 -38.55 -56.69
C ARG A 25 -11.33 -38.41 -55.45
N LYS A 26 -12.24 -39.35 -55.21
CA LYS A 26 -13.08 -39.35 -54.00
C LYS A 26 -12.25 -39.41 -52.71
N THR A 27 -11.18 -40.19 -52.70
CA THR A 27 -10.28 -40.29 -51.54
C THR A 27 -9.54 -38.97 -51.32
N TYR A 28 -9.06 -38.33 -52.39
CA TYR A 28 -8.40 -37.03 -52.31
C TYR A 28 -9.35 -35.95 -51.79
N GLU A 29 -10.56 -35.85 -52.34
CA GLU A 29 -11.60 -34.92 -51.90
C GLU A 29 -11.92 -35.11 -50.42
N ASN A 30 -12.15 -36.36 -49.98
CA ASN A 30 -12.41 -36.67 -48.57
C ASN A 30 -11.24 -36.29 -47.64
N ILE A 31 -9.98 -36.47 -48.06
CA ILE A 31 -8.81 -36.10 -47.25
C ILE A 31 -8.68 -34.58 -47.15
N VAL A 32 -8.90 -33.86 -48.25
CA VAL A 32 -8.84 -32.40 -48.28
C VAL A 32 -9.95 -31.79 -47.42
N GLU A 33 -11.18 -32.31 -47.52
CA GLU A 33 -12.34 -31.88 -46.74
C GLU A 33 -12.20 -32.21 -45.24
N ALA A 34 -11.67 -33.39 -44.89
CA ALA A 34 -11.39 -33.75 -43.51
C ALA A 34 -10.33 -32.85 -42.86
N ARG A 35 -9.41 -32.28 -43.65
CA ARG A 35 -8.36 -31.37 -43.17
C ARG A 35 -8.85 -29.93 -43.05
N SER A 36 -9.72 -29.47 -43.95
CA SER A 36 -10.32 -28.12 -43.87
C SER A 36 -11.22 -27.98 -42.64
N HIS A 37 -11.99 -29.03 -42.31
CA HIS A 37 -12.82 -29.05 -41.10
C HIS A 37 -12.02 -29.05 -39.79
N LYS A 38 -10.84 -29.70 -39.75
CA LYS A 38 -9.98 -29.71 -38.55
C LYS A 38 -9.19 -28.41 -38.33
N ALA A 39 -8.92 -27.63 -39.38
CA ALA A 39 -8.16 -26.38 -39.24
C ALA A 39 -8.98 -25.28 -38.53
N PHE A 40 -10.30 -25.29 -38.63
CA PHE A 40 -11.17 -24.27 -38.02
C PHE A 40 -11.60 -24.58 -36.57
N GLN A 41 -11.42 -25.82 -36.09
CA GLN A 41 -11.79 -26.19 -34.71
C GLN A 41 -10.75 -25.79 -33.65
N GLY A 42 -9.53 -25.41 -34.04
CA GLY A 42 -8.44 -25.09 -33.11
C GLY A 42 -8.44 -23.66 -32.55
N ILE A 43 -9.31 -22.77 -33.03
CA ILE A 43 -9.24 -21.32 -32.69
C ILE A 43 -10.26 -20.93 -31.62
N ASN A 44 -11.31 -21.74 -31.41
CA ASN A 44 -12.38 -21.44 -30.44
C ASN A 44 -12.16 -22.03 -29.04
N GLY A 45 -10.97 -22.57 -28.75
CA GLY A 45 -10.79 -23.46 -27.61
C GLY A 45 -10.61 -22.81 -26.24
N ASN A 46 -9.97 -21.64 -26.12
CA ASN A 46 -9.51 -21.16 -24.80
C ASN A 46 -9.49 -19.64 -24.64
N TRP A 47 -10.23 -18.89 -25.45
CA TRP A 47 -10.32 -17.43 -25.30
C TRP A 47 -10.81 -17.01 -23.91
N ALA A 48 -11.80 -17.73 -23.36
CA ALA A 48 -12.29 -17.49 -22.01
C ALA A 48 -11.22 -17.73 -20.93
N GLY A 49 -10.40 -18.78 -21.07
CA GLY A 49 -9.30 -19.07 -20.14
C GLY A 49 -8.17 -18.05 -20.22
N PHE A 50 -7.86 -17.56 -21.43
CA PHE A 50 -6.87 -16.50 -21.63
C PHE A 50 -7.35 -15.16 -21.06
N LEU A 51 -8.63 -14.81 -21.26
CA LEU A 51 -9.21 -13.60 -20.68
C LEU A 51 -9.30 -13.67 -19.15
N LEU A 52 -9.61 -14.84 -18.58
CA LEU A 52 -9.61 -15.07 -17.13
C LEU A 52 -8.21 -14.96 -16.53
N THR A 53 -7.19 -15.48 -17.20
CA THR A 53 -5.81 -15.37 -16.72
C THR A 53 -5.31 -13.94 -16.78
N ILE A 54 -5.61 -13.20 -17.86
CA ILE A 54 -5.30 -11.77 -17.94
C ILE A 54 -6.02 -10.98 -16.85
N SER A 55 -7.32 -11.23 -16.63
CA SER A 55 -8.08 -10.49 -15.61
C SER A 55 -7.54 -10.76 -14.21
N MET A 56 -7.19 -12.01 -13.89
CA MET A 56 -6.61 -12.39 -12.61
C MET A 56 -5.24 -11.71 -12.39
N VAL A 57 -4.39 -11.67 -13.42
CA VAL A 57 -3.09 -10.99 -13.35
C VAL A 57 -3.26 -9.49 -13.13
N LEU A 58 -4.22 -8.85 -13.80
CA LEU A 58 -4.50 -7.42 -13.60
C LEU A 58 -5.07 -7.13 -12.21
N ILE A 59 -5.96 -7.97 -11.69
CA ILE A 59 -6.51 -7.83 -10.34
C ILE A 59 -5.42 -7.98 -9.29
N VAL A 60 -4.59 -9.02 -9.39
CA VAL A 60 -3.48 -9.26 -8.45
C VAL A 60 -2.43 -8.16 -8.55
N SER A 61 -2.09 -7.70 -9.76
CA SER A 61 -1.14 -6.61 -9.96
C SER A 61 -1.69 -5.29 -9.42
N GLY A 62 -2.98 -5.01 -9.63
CA GLY A 62 -3.65 -3.83 -9.07
C GLY A 62 -3.78 -3.90 -7.55
N PHE A 63 -4.03 -5.08 -6.99
CA PHE A 63 -4.05 -5.31 -5.54
C PHE A 63 -2.66 -5.11 -4.93
N LEU A 64 -1.62 -5.68 -5.52
CA LEU A 64 -0.23 -5.50 -5.06
C LEU A 64 0.24 -4.06 -5.24
N TYR A 65 -0.10 -3.41 -6.36
CA TYR A 65 0.20 -1.99 -6.58
C TYR A 65 -0.46 -1.11 -5.53
N ASN A 66 -1.75 -1.35 -5.24
CA ASN A 66 -2.41 -0.68 -4.12
C ASN A 66 -1.74 -1.04 -2.79
N GLN A 67 -1.35 -2.27 -2.52
CA GLN A 67 -0.72 -2.61 -1.23
C GLN A 67 0.64 -1.93 -1.03
N ILE A 68 1.39 -1.71 -2.13
CA ILE A 68 2.71 -1.09 -2.12
C ILE A 68 2.62 0.45 -2.06
N PHE A 69 1.68 1.07 -2.79
CA PHE A 69 1.54 2.53 -2.87
C PHE A 69 0.44 3.13 -1.98
N THR A 70 -0.50 2.31 -1.51
CA THR A 70 -1.51 2.65 -0.49
C THR A 70 -1.44 1.61 0.63
N PRO A 71 -0.58 1.80 1.65
CA PRO A 71 -0.51 0.87 2.77
C PRO A 71 -1.90 0.74 3.41
N ALA A 72 -2.52 -0.43 3.23
CA ALA A 72 -3.79 -0.90 3.79
C ALA A 72 -4.78 0.21 4.20
N ILE A 73 -5.55 0.72 3.23
CA ILE A 73 -6.85 1.32 3.51
C ILE A 73 -7.84 0.17 3.76
N SER A 74 -7.69 -0.51 4.89
CA SER A 74 -8.82 -1.16 5.56
C SER A 74 -9.23 -0.22 6.68
N ASP A 75 -10.44 0.36 6.54
CA ASP A 75 -11.19 1.21 7.48
C ASP A 75 -11.24 2.73 7.26
N GLN A 76 -10.75 3.28 6.14
CA GLN A 76 -10.89 4.72 5.87
C GLN A 76 -11.31 5.01 4.42
N ALA A 77 -12.50 4.56 4.03
CA ALA A 77 -13.20 5.21 2.93
C ALA A 77 -13.86 6.48 3.47
N ILE A 78 -13.35 7.63 3.00
CA ILE A 78 -13.94 8.98 3.13
C ILE A 78 -13.77 9.62 4.52
N MET A 79 -12.56 10.11 4.81
CA MET A 79 -12.43 11.30 5.67
C MET A 79 -11.87 12.43 4.82
N SER A 80 -12.81 13.12 4.16
CA SER A 80 -12.60 14.44 3.60
C SER A 80 -12.06 15.38 4.68
N THR A 81 -10.85 15.87 4.44
CA THR A 81 -10.33 17.22 4.70
C THR A 81 -11.22 18.16 5.53
N ASP A 82 -11.49 17.85 6.80
CA ASP A 82 -11.81 18.82 7.85
C ASP A 82 -11.81 18.19 9.27
N GLU A 83 -10.92 17.23 9.51
CA GLU A 83 -10.80 16.60 10.82
C GLU A 83 -9.99 17.49 11.78
N ARG A 84 -10.52 18.68 12.08
CA ARG A 84 -10.22 19.31 13.37
C ARG A 84 -10.57 18.28 14.43
N ILE A 85 -9.65 18.06 15.38
CA ILE A 85 -9.93 17.26 16.58
C ILE A 85 -10.92 18.09 17.39
N GLY A 86 -12.18 17.99 16.99
CA GLY A 86 -13.26 18.83 17.49
C GLY A 86 -13.48 18.46 18.93
N GLN A 87 -12.95 19.26 19.85
CA GLN A 87 -13.21 19.17 21.29
C GLN A 87 -13.03 17.78 21.93
N ASP A 88 -12.42 16.81 21.24
CA ASP A 88 -12.23 15.47 21.78
C ASP A 88 -11.13 15.54 22.86
N ASP A 89 -11.47 15.08 24.05
CA ASP A 89 -10.56 15.12 25.19
C ASP A 89 -9.44 14.09 24.98
N VAL A 90 -8.19 14.56 25.11
CA VAL A 90 -7.02 13.68 25.13
C VAL A 90 -7.08 12.86 26.42
N ILE A 91 -7.40 11.57 26.30
CA ILE A 91 -7.49 10.67 27.47
C ILE A 91 -6.11 10.39 28.02
N ARG A 92 -5.17 10.03 27.15
CA ARG A 92 -3.84 9.58 27.52
C ARG A 92 -2.87 9.75 26.36
N THR A 93 -1.61 10.01 26.69
CA THR A 93 -0.54 10.04 25.70
C THR A 93 0.60 9.12 26.10
N TYR A 94 1.28 8.58 25.11
CA TYR A 94 2.52 7.83 25.28
C TYR A 94 3.60 8.43 24.41
N LEU A 95 4.79 8.56 24.98
CA LEU A 95 5.95 9.13 24.33
C LEU A 95 7.11 8.15 24.38
N THR A 96 7.85 8.01 23.28
CA THR A 96 9.15 7.33 23.29
C THR A 96 10.13 8.05 22.37
N LYS A 97 11.43 7.79 22.54
CA LYS A 97 12.44 8.27 21.59
C LYS A 97 12.26 7.55 20.26
N SER A 98 12.42 8.28 19.17
CA SER A 98 12.31 7.72 17.82
C SER A 98 13.69 7.36 17.28
N ASP A 99 13.87 6.16 16.73
CA ASP A 99 15.08 5.78 15.99
C ASP A 99 14.94 5.99 14.46
N SER A 100 13.71 6.29 13.99
CA SER A 100 13.33 6.38 12.57
C SER A 100 12.39 7.55 12.25
N ASP A 101 12.47 8.06 11.01
CA ASP A 101 11.61 9.16 10.54
C ASP A 101 10.33 8.67 9.89
N HIS A 102 10.28 7.39 9.51
CA HIS A 102 9.20 6.83 8.69
C HIS A 102 8.39 5.79 9.47
N TYR A 103 9.01 5.05 10.38
CA TYR A 103 8.34 3.98 11.12
C TYR A 103 7.95 4.43 12.52
N PHE A 104 6.73 4.12 12.93
CA PHE A 104 6.31 4.29 14.33
C PHE A 104 6.83 3.13 15.15
N GLU A 105 7.60 3.43 16.18
CA GLU A 105 8.27 2.45 17.02
C GLU A 105 7.47 2.09 18.27
N LEU A 106 6.49 2.92 18.64
CA LEU A 106 5.55 2.59 19.69
C LEU A 106 4.65 1.42 19.23
N GLN A 107 5.12 0.20 19.50
CA GLN A 107 4.34 -1.02 19.28
C GLN A 107 3.23 -1.15 20.34
N SER A 108 2.26 -2.02 20.08
CA SER A 108 1.11 -2.30 20.95
C SER A 108 1.47 -2.68 22.39
N ASN A 109 2.73 -3.05 22.65
CA ASN A 109 3.23 -3.32 23.99
C ASN A 109 3.75 -2.03 24.67
N LEU A 110 2.80 -1.29 25.27
CA LEU A 110 3.02 -0.02 25.96
C LEU A 110 3.75 -0.15 27.32
N THR A 111 4.24 -1.34 27.66
CA THR A 111 4.97 -1.63 28.92
C THR A 111 6.48 -1.72 28.73
N ARG A 112 6.99 -1.42 27.53
CA ARG A 112 8.42 -1.45 27.21
C ARG A 112 9.18 -0.33 27.92
N LYS A 113 10.38 -0.64 28.43
CA LYS A 113 11.31 0.35 29.03
C LYS A 113 11.58 1.50 28.06
N GLY A 114 11.44 2.75 28.50
CA GLY A 114 11.61 3.95 27.68
C GLY A 114 10.33 4.47 26.99
N ILE A 115 9.15 3.93 27.35
CA ILE A 115 7.85 4.52 27.03
C ILE A 115 7.35 5.27 28.26
N VAL A 116 7.03 6.55 28.08
CA VAL A 116 6.52 7.40 29.15
C VAL A 116 5.07 7.70 28.89
N MET A 117 4.23 7.36 29.87
CA MET A 117 2.81 7.66 29.86
C MET A 117 2.56 8.98 30.58
N GLN A 118 1.88 9.91 29.93
CA GLN A 118 1.54 11.21 30.52
C GLN A 118 0.03 11.44 30.49
N GLU A 119 -0.51 11.73 31.67
CA GLU A 119 -1.96 11.88 31.92
C GLU A 119 -2.33 13.23 32.56
N GLY A 120 -1.35 14.10 32.83
CA GLY A 120 -1.60 15.39 33.48
C GLY A 120 -2.55 16.29 32.66
N GLU A 121 -3.48 16.95 33.34
CA GLU A 121 -4.50 17.78 32.69
C GLU A 121 -3.89 18.91 31.84
N THR A 122 -2.86 19.58 32.38
CA THR A 122 -2.14 20.63 31.67
C THR A 122 -1.47 20.11 30.39
N TRP A 123 -0.98 18.88 30.43
CA TRP A 123 -0.39 18.21 29.27
C TRP A 123 -1.43 17.86 28.22
N LYS A 124 -2.58 17.29 28.63
CA LYS A 124 -3.70 16.98 27.73
C LYS A 124 -4.18 18.21 26.97
N VAL A 125 -4.35 19.33 27.68
CA VAL A 125 -4.72 20.62 27.07
C VAL A 125 -3.65 21.09 26.09
N THR A 126 -2.37 20.94 26.44
CA THR A 126 -1.25 21.35 25.57
C THR A 126 -1.21 20.51 24.29
N VAL A 127 -1.36 19.20 24.39
CA VAL A 127 -1.36 18.29 23.23
C VAL A 127 -2.60 18.51 22.36
N SER A 128 -3.77 18.71 22.97
CA SER A 128 -4.99 19.05 22.21
C SER A 128 -4.82 20.36 21.45
N LYS A 129 -4.26 21.40 22.09
CA LYS A 129 -3.91 22.66 21.42
C LYS A 129 -2.86 22.46 20.33
N ALA A 130 -1.86 21.62 20.56
CA ALA A 130 -0.83 21.33 19.57
C ALA A 130 -1.43 20.72 18.30
N LEU A 131 -2.35 19.75 18.45
CA LEU A 131 -3.00 19.09 17.32
C LEU A 131 -4.04 19.97 16.62
N ASN A 132 -4.70 20.88 17.34
CA ASN A 132 -5.73 21.76 16.77
C ASN A 132 -5.19 23.11 16.27
N GLY A 133 -4.05 23.55 16.79
CA GLY A 133 -3.36 24.81 16.47
C GLY A 133 -2.26 24.66 15.43
N MET A 134 -2.18 23.49 14.79
CA MET A 134 -1.16 23.18 13.79
C MET A 134 -1.21 24.18 12.63
N LYS A 135 -0.08 24.85 12.38
CA LYS A 135 0.13 25.60 11.15
C LYS A 135 0.96 24.75 10.20
N LEU A 136 0.45 24.61 8.98
CA LEU A 136 1.16 23.93 7.91
C LEU A 136 2.52 24.60 7.74
N SER A 137 3.58 23.81 7.73
CA SER A 137 4.94 24.28 7.56
C SER A 137 5.45 23.88 6.20
N ASP A 138 5.96 24.87 5.46
CA ASP A 138 6.68 24.63 4.20
C ASP A 138 8.10 24.08 4.47
N GLN A 139 8.52 24.07 5.74
CA GLN A 139 9.83 23.61 6.17
C GLN A 139 9.76 22.15 6.62
N VAL A 140 10.45 21.28 5.88
CA VAL A 140 10.69 19.90 6.32
C VAL A 140 11.82 19.93 7.35
N PRO A 141 11.59 19.46 8.59
CA PRO A 141 12.63 19.41 9.60
C PRO A 141 13.78 18.51 9.10
N LEU A 142 15.01 19.03 9.17
CA LEU A 142 16.21 18.30 8.76
C LEU A 142 16.65 17.36 9.89
N GLY A 143 16.87 16.09 9.55
CA GLY A 143 17.36 15.08 10.48
C GLY A 143 16.26 14.19 11.06
N LYS A 144 16.66 13.38 12.04
CA LYS A 144 15.78 12.34 12.56
C LYS A 144 14.68 12.89 13.48
N ALA A 145 13.51 12.26 13.45
CA ALA A 145 12.47 12.48 14.45
C ALA A 145 13.06 12.23 15.83
N SER A 146 12.77 13.14 16.77
CA SER A 146 13.28 13.04 18.13
C SER A 146 12.42 12.09 18.97
N TYR A 147 11.10 12.10 18.74
CA TYR A 147 10.15 11.31 19.52
C TYR A 147 8.96 10.81 18.71
N ASP A 148 8.43 9.68 19.16
CA ASP A 148 7.16 9.11 18.72
C ASP A 148 6.11 9.37 19.80
N LEU A 149 5.01 10.02 19.41
CA LEU A 149 3.90 10.37 20.26
C LEU A 149 2.63 9.62 19.82
N LEU A 150 2.06 8.83 20.72
CA LEU A 150 0.72 8.23 20.58
C LEU A 150 -0.27 9.02 21.43
N VAL A 151 -1.32 9.54 20.81
CA VAL A 151 -2.38 10.27 21.48
C VAL A 151 -3.66 9.45 21.42
N ILE A 152 -4.18 9.05 22.58
CA ILE A 152 -5.49 8.38 22.68
C ILE A 152 -6.54 9.46 22.95
N LEU A 153 -7.49 9.56 22.03
CA LEU A 153 -8.62 10.49 22.08
C LEU A 153 -9.86 9.75 22.58
N ASP A 154 -10.75 10.46 23.27
CA ASP A 154 -12.05 9.91 23.62
C ASP A 154 -12.94 9.72 22.40
N GLY A 155 -13.62 8.57 22.32
CA GLY A 155 -14.54 8.25 21.22
C GLY A 155 -13.92 8.14 19.81
N ARG A 156 -12.59 8.26 19.64
CA ARG A 156 -11.90 8.21 18.34
C ARG A 156 -10.68 7.30 18.32
N ASN A 157 -10.21 7.04 17.10
CA ASN A 157 -8.97 6.31 16.87
C ASN A 157 -7.76 7.08 17.39
N ALA A 158 -6.79 6.36 17.96
CA ALA A 158 -5.57 6.96 18.44
C ALA A 158 -4.77 7.60 17.30
N VAL A 159 -4.22 8.79 17.56
CA VAL A 159 -3.41 9.56 16.62
C VAL A 159 -1.94 9.24 16.87
N LYS A 160 -1.23 8.83 15.80
CA LYS A 160 0.20 8.56 15.82
C LYS A 160 0.95 9.72 15.19
N CYS A 161 1.86 10.31 15.94
CA CYS A 161 2.62 11.50 15.58
C CYS A 161 4.11 11.26 15.73
N LYS A 162 4.89 11.88 14.85
CA LYS A 162 6.33 12.07 15.01
C LYS A 162 6.62 13.51 15.38
N LEU A 163 7.57 13.70 16.28
CA LEU A 163 7.99 15.00 16.79
C LEU A 163 9.46 15.22 16.48
N TRP A 164 9.79 16.40 15.94
CA TRP A 164 11.16 16.89 15.83
C TRP A 164 11.31 18.08 16.77
N VAL A 165 12.33 18.02 17.63
CA VAL A 165 12.69 19.12 18.52
C VAL A 165 14.04 19.65 18.05
N ILE A 166 14.05 20.82 17.40
CA ILE A 166 15.23 21.42 16.79
C ILE A 166 15.30 22.87 17.25
N ASP A 167 16.38 23.26 17.92
CA ASP A 167 16.64 24.65 18.32
C ASP A 167 15.43 25.36 18.99
N ASN A 168 14.74 24.65 19.89
CA ASN A 168 13.54 25.10 20.62
C ASN A 168 12.27 25.27 19.75
N GLU A 169 12.31 24.81 18.51
CA GLU A 169 11.15 24.65 17.65
C GLU A 169 10.68 23.20 17.65
N VAL A 170 9.37 23.02 17.65
CA VAL A 170 8.76 21.68 17.62
C VAL A 170 7.95 21.54 16.34
N TYR A 171 8.32 20.53 15.55
CA TYR A 171 7.58 20.12 14.37
C TYR A 171 6.86 18.81 14.66
N LEU A 172 5.65 18.69 14.15
CA LEU A 172 4.79 17.53 14.29
C LEU A 172 4.39 17.04 12.91
N LYS A 173 4.44 15.73 12.71
CA LYS A 173 3.86 15.06 11.55
C LYS A 173 2.98 13.90 12.01
N LYS A 174 1.73 13.84 11.53
CA LYS A 174 0.92 12.63 11.73
C LYS A 174 1.40 11.56 10.75
N ILE A 175 1.46 10.31 11.18
CA ILE A 175 2.02 9.24 10.34
C ILE A 175 1.20 8.94 9.09
N LYS A 176 -0.11 9.22 9.13
CA LYS A 176 -1.01 9.07 7.99
C LYS A 176 -0.93 10.25 7.00
N GLU A 177 -0.21 11.31 7.34
CA GLU A 177 -0.15 12.55 6.57
C GLU A 177 1.29 12.80 6.08
N GLU A 178 1.43 13.39 4.89
CA GLU A 178 2.75 13.78 4.38
C GLU A 178 3.19 15.16 4.85
N GLN A 179 2.25 15.96 5.36
CA GLN A 179 2.45 17.35 5.74
C GLN A 179 3.15 17.47 7.09
N TYR A 180 4.02 18.48 7.20
CA TYR A 180 4.65 18.86 8.46
C TYR A 180 3.94 20.07 9.04
N TYR A 181 3.78 20.08 10.36
CA TYR A 181 3.14 21.15 11.09
C TYR A 181 4.13 21.74 12.08
N LYS A 182 4.23 23.06 12.11
CA LYS A 182 5.02 23.77 13.10
C LYS A 182 4.09 24.17 14.25
N LEU A 183 4.49 23.81 15.47
CA LEU A 183 3.78 24.23 16.67
C LEU A 183 4.10 25.68 17.00
N ASP A 184 3.16 26.37 17.65
CA ASP A 184 3.42 27.70 18.18
C ASP A 184 4.49 27.63 19.28
N THR A 185 5.21 28.74 19.48
CA THR A 185 6.35 28.82 20.40
C THR A 185 5.98 28.52 21.86
N LEU A 186 4.78 28.86 22.30
CA LEU A 186 4.33 28.59 23.67
C LEU A 186 4.09 27.08 23.86
N THR A 187 3.34 26.46 22.94
CA THR A 187 3.10 25.02 22.95
C THR A 187 4.39 24.23 22.77
N ALA A 188 5.28 24.67 21.88
CA ALA A 188 6.60 24.06 21.65
C ALA A 188 7.47 24.09 22.92
N SER A 189 7.51 25.22 23.65
CA SER A 189 8.26 25.34 24.90
C SER A 189 7.71 24.41 25.99
N HIS A 190 6.39 24.34 26.14
CA HIS A 190 5.76 23.43 27.10
C HIS A 190 6.07 21.97 26.79
N ILE A 191 5.96 21.57 25.51
CA ILE A 191 6.27 20.20 25.08
C ILE A 191 7.73 19.87 25.36
N THR A 192 8.66 20.73 24.94
CA THR A 192 10.09 20.52 25.13
C THR A 192 10.45 20.38 26.62
N LYS A 193 9.91 21.27 27.47
CA LYS A 193 10.14 21.22 28.92
C LYS A 193 9.61 19.93 29.55
N THR A 194 8.40 19.52 29.22
CA THR A 194 7.83 18.28 29.75
C THR A 194 8.60 17.05 29.28
N ILE A 195 9.06 17.03 28.02
CA ILE A 195 9.93 15.95 27.51
C ILE A 195 11.27 15.91 28.25
N GLU A 196 11.89 17.06 28.53
CA GLU A 196 13.13 17.15 29.32
C GLU A 196 12.94 16.66 30.76
N GLU A 197 11.84 17.02 31.42
CA GLU A 197 11.51 16.56 32.77
C GLU A 197 11.34 15.04 32.82
N ILE A 198 10.62 14.50 31.84
CA ILE A 198 10.39 13.07 31.67
C ILE A 198 11.71 12.31 31.44
N THR A 199 12.55 12.79 30.53
CA THR A 199 13.82 12.11 30.20
C THR A 199 14.83 12.17 31.34
N LYS A 200 14.78 13.18 32.21
CA LYS A 200 15.58 13.24 33.44
C LYS A 200 15.11 12.21 34.47
N GLN A 201 13.80 12.00 34.61
CA GLN A 201 13.25 11.00 35.55
C GLN A 201 13.59 9.56 35.14
N ASP A 202 13.61 9.24 33.84
CA ASP A 202 13.99 7.91 33.33
C ASP A 202 15.49 7.57 33.46
N SER A 203 16.33 8.57 33.76
CA SER A 203 17.79 8.43 33.89
C SER A 203 18.31 8.24 35.33
N LEU A 204 17.40 8.23 36.31
CA LEU A 204 17.64 7.93 37.73
C LEU A 204 17.23 6.50 38.07
#